data_AF-A0A6S8X7G3-F1
#
_entry.id   AF-A0A6S8X7G3-F1
#
_cell.length_a   1.000
_cell.length_b   1.000
_cell.length_c   1.000
_cell.angle_alpha   90.00
_cell.angle_beta   90.00
_cell.angle_gamma   90.00
#
_symmetry.space_group_name_H-M   'P 1'
#
loop_
_entity.id
_entity.type
_entity.pdbx_description
1 polymer ?
#
loop_
_entity_poly.entity_id
_entity_poly.type
_entity_poly.pdbx_seq_one_letter_code
_entity_poly.pdbx_strand_id
1 'polypeptide(L)'
;MECVFLFSQDAWTLIDSLLLLPQAEVEMTRKVEAFHCLDNVLQHSFHHIALASMECLYHQHSNLKSSLGRGQSASAAGATEQRLMELRGRGRLLVTFVGLIQMRSSTDTNARIARMEAYMM
;
A
#
# COMPACT_ATOMS: atom_id res chain seq x y z
N MET A 1 -6.73 -19.46 9.38
CA MET A 1 -6.70 -17.99 9.30
C MET A 1 -5.28 -17.42 9.37
N GLU A 2 -4.33 -18.12 10.02
CA GLU A 2 -2.91 -17.71 10.07
C GLU A 2 -2.15 -17.81 8.74
N CYS A 3 -2.53 -18.71 7.82
CA CYS A 3 -1.86 -18.83 6.52
C CYS A 3 -2.03 -17.60 5.60
N VAL A 4 -3.14 -16.87 5.73
CA VAL A 4 -3.36 -15.62 4.95
C VAL A 4 -2.48 -14.49 5.50
N PHE A 5 -2.25 -14.48 6.82
CA PHE A 5 -1.43 -13.49 7.51
C PHE A 5 0.04 -13.57 7.13
N LEU A 6 0.62 -14.78 7.14
CA LEU A 6 2.01 -15.00 6.69
C LEU A 6 2.17 -14.57 5.22
N PHE A 7 1.21 -14.92 4.38
CA PHE A 7 1.25 -14.56 2.96
C PHE A 7 1.22 -13.03 2.73
N SER A 8 0.40 -12.28 3.47
CA SER A 8 0.35 -10.81 3.36
C SER A 8 1.63 -10.12 3.87
N GLN A 9 2.28 -10.69 4.89
CA GLN A 9 3.49 -10.11 5.45
C GLN A 9 4.71 -10.39 4.56
N ASP A 10 4.82 -11.62 4.05
CA ASP A 10 5.85 -12.01 3.08
C ASP A 10 5.67 -11.28 1.75
N ALA A 11 4.42 -11.15 1.25
CA ALA A 11 4.12 -10.38 0.05
C ALA A 11 4.50 -8.90 0.20
N TRP A 12 4.24 -8.29 1.36
CA TRP A 12 4.68 -6.91 1.61
C TRP A 12 6.21 -6.79 1.61
N THR A 13 6.94 -7.71 2.25
CA THR A 13 8.41 -7.67 2.21
C THR A 13 8.97 -7.85 0.80
N LEU A 14 8.34 -8.68 -0.02
CA LEU A 14 8.70 -8.84 -1.43
C LEU A 14 8.44 -7.55 -2.21
N ILE A 15 7.27 -6.95 -2.06
CA ILE A 15 6.90 -5.66 -2.70
C ILE A 15 7.87 -4.54 -2.28
N ASP A 16 8.24 -4.50 -1.00
CA ASP A 16 9.19 -3.52 -0.46
C ASP A 16 10.60 -3.76 -1.03
N SER A 17 11.02 -5.02 -1.17
CA SER A 17 12.29 -5.39 -1.78
C SER A 17 12.36 -5.11 -3.28
N LEU A 18 11.21 -5.09 -3.97
CA LEU A 18 11.12 -4.76 -5.39
C LEU A 18 11.36 -3.26 -5.63
N LEU A 19 11.28 -2.41 -4.60
CA LEU A 19 11.50 -0.95 -4.67
C LEU A 19 10.70 -0.29 -5.80
N LEU A 20 9.54 -0.84 -6.17
CA LEU A 20 8.74 -0.35 -7.30
C LEU A 20 7.85 0.84 -6.91
N LEU A 21 7.54 0.99 -5.63
CA LEU A 21 6.64 2.02 -5.12
C LEU A 21 7.42 3.09 -4.35
N PRO A 22 6.96 4.35 -4.36
CA PRO A 22 7.55 5.41 -3.56
C PRO A 22 7.26 5.18 -2.08
N GLN A 23 8.32 5.13 -1.26
CA GLN A 23 8.19 5.06 0.19
C GLN A 23 8.01 6.44 0.84
N ALA A 24 8.43 7.50 0.13
CA ALA A 24 8.34 8.89 0.55
C ALA A 24 7.99 9.80 -0.62
N GLU A 25 7.40 10.97 -0.34
CA GLU A 25 7.00 11.94 -1.38
C GLU A 25 8.18 12.43 -2.22
N VAL A 26 9.37 12.56 -1.63
CA VAL A 26 10.60 12.98 -2.33
C VAL A 26 11.03 12.01 -3.43
N GLU A 27 10.63 10.74 -3.33
CA GLU A 27 10.95 9.72 -4.33
C GLU A 27 9.93 9.65 -5.47
N MET A 28 8.79 10.33 -5.33
CA MET A 28 7.65 10.22 -6.24
C MET A 28 8.05 10.44 -7.70
N THR A 29 8.71 11.55 -8.01
CA THR A 29 9.13 11.89 -9.38
C THR A 29 10.06 10.82 -9.96
N ARG A 30 11.05 10.37 -9.19
CA ARG A 30 12.03 9.36 -9.63
C ARG A 30 11.35 8.01 -9.91
N LYS A 31 10.38 7.61 -9.09
CA LYS A 31 9.63 6.36 -9.30
C LYS A 31 8.69 6.44 -10.50
N VAL A 32 8.10 7.61 -10.75
CA VAL A 32 7.23 7.82 -11.93
C VAL A 32 8.07 7.73 -13.22
N GLU A 33 9.24 8.36 -13.25
CA GLU A 33 10.17 8.23 -14.37
C GLU A 33 10.63 6.78 -14.56
N ALA A 34 11.02 6.10 -13.48
CA ALA A 34 11.41 4.69 -13.52
C ALA A 34 10.28 3.79 -14.07
N PHE A 35 9.02 4.06 -13.70
CA PHE A 35 7.87 3.35 -14.25
C PHE A 35 7.77 3.51 -15.77
N HIS A 36 7.94 4.74 -16.29
CA HIS A 36 7.90 4.98 -17.73
C HIS A 36 9.08 4.36 -18.49
N CYS A 37 10.19 4.07 -17.81
CA CYS A 37 11.31 3.32 -18.35
C CYS A 37 11.11 1.80 -18.34
N LEU A 38 10.07 1.27 -17.68
CA LEU A 38 9.77 -0.17 -17.70
C LEU A 38 9.25 -0.61 -19.06
N ASP A 39 9.46 -1.89 -19.40
CA ASP A 39 8.87 -2.51 -20.57
C ASP A 39 7.34 -2.43 -20.55
N ASN A 40 6.73 -2.29 -21.74
CA ASN A 40 5.27 -2.21 -21.88
C ASN A 40 4.52 -3.38 -21.23
N VAL A 41 5.11 -4.57 -21.22
CA VAL A 41 4.54 -5.76 -20.55
C VAL A 41 4.45 -5.53 -19.04
N LEU A 42 5.53 -5.02 -18.43
CA LEU A 42 5.57 -4.73 -16.99
C LEU A 42 4.66 -3.55 -16.64
N GLN A 43 4.62 -2.50 -17.46
CA GLN A 43 3.68 -1.39 -17.29
C GLN A 43 2.22 -1.86 -17.33
N HIS A 44 1.90 -2.80 -18.24
CA HIS A 44 0.55 -3.35 -18.36
C HIS A 44 0.18 -4.17 -17.12
N SER A 45 1.11 -4.98 -16.59
CA SER A 45 0.86 -5.80 -15.39
C SER A 45 0.98 -5.03 -14.06
N PHE A 46 1.44 -3.78 -14.08
CA PHE A 46 1.75 -3.00 -12.88
C PHE A 46 0.54 -2.79 -11.96
N HIS A 47 -0.67 -2.75 -12.51
CA HIS A 47 -1.90 -2.61 -11.73
C HIS A 47 -2.16 -3.75 -10.76
N HIS A 48 -1.72 -4.98 -11.08
CA HIS A 48 -1.79 -6.09 -10.14
C HIS A 48 -0.87 -5.85 -8.95
N ILE A 49 0.33 -5.29 -9.18
CA ILE A 49 1.29 -4.96 -8.13
C ILE A 49 0.75 -3.84 -7.25
N ALA A 50 0.26 -2.76 -7.86
CA ALA A 50 -0.32 -1.63 -7.12
C ALA A 50 -1.53 -2.06 -6.29
N LEU A 51 -2.42 -2.88 -6.86
CA LEU A 51 -3.58 -3.39 -6.15
C LEU A 51 -3.19 -4.31 -4.98
N ALA A 52 -2.31 -5.28 -5.22
CA ALA A 52 -1.84 -6.20 -4.17
C ALA A 52 -1.15 -5.45 -3.02
N SER A 53 -0.39 -4.40 -3.35
CA SER A 53 0.26 -3.52 -2.36
C SER A 53 -0.78 -2.81 -1.49
N MET A 54 -1.83 -2.26 -2.12
CA MET A 54 -2.90 -1.60 -1.40
C MET A 54 -3.72 -2.57 -0.53
N GLU A 55 -4.00 -3.78 -1.02
CA GLU A 55 -4.66 -4.83 -0.26
C GLU A 55 -3.84 -5.24 0.98
N CYS A 56 -2.51 -5.34 0.85
CA CYS A 56 -1.62 -5.61 1.97
C CYS A 56 -1.66 -4.51 3.03
N LEU A 57 -1.59 -3.24 2.61
CA LEU A 57 -1.70 -2.08 3.51
C LEU A 57 -3.04 -2.04 4.23
N TYR A 58 -4.13 -2.28 3.50
CA TYR A 58 -5.48 -2.32 4.04
C TYR A 58 -5.66 -3.45 5.07
N HIS A 59 -5.16 -4.65 4.76
CA HIS A 59 -5.24 -5.78 5.67
C HIS A 59 -4.44 -5.53 6.96
N GLN A 60 -3.20 -5.03 6.83
CA GLN A 60 -2.38 -4.64 7.98
C GLN A 60 -3.09 -3.59 8.85
N HIS A 61 -3.67 -2.56 8.23
CA HIS A 61 -4.41 -1.51 8.92
C HIS A 61 -5.65 -2.05 9.65
N SER A 62 -6.47 -2.86 8.97
CA SER A 62 -7.67 -3.49 9.56
C SER A 62 -7.35 -4.36 10.77
N ASN A 63 -6.24 -5.11 10.69
CA ASN A 63 -5.78 -5.98 11.76
C ASN A 63 -5.26 -5.18 12.97
N LEU A 64 -4.45 -4.15 12.73
CA LEU A 64 -3.95 -3.24 13.79
C LEU A 64 -5.10 -2.50 14.48
N LYS A 65 -6.06 -1.99 13.71
CA LYS A 65 -7.27 -1.33 14.23
C LYS A 65 -8.11 -2.28 15.09
N SER A 66 -8.25 -3.54 14.68
CA SER A 66 -8.95 -4.58 15.44
C SER A 66 -8.21 -5.01 16.72
N SER A 67 -6.89 -4.79 16.79
CA SER A 67 -6.07 -5.07 17.98
C SER A 67 -6.19 -3.97 19.04
N LEU A 68 -6.43 -2.70 18.67
CA LEU A 68 -6.56 -1.56 19.58
C LEU A 68 -7.66 -1.72 20.65
N GLY A 69 -8.72 -2.48 20.36
CA GLY A 69 -9.82 -2.72 21.29
C GLY A 69 -9.56 -3.74 22.40
N ARG A 70 -8.42 -4.45 22.40
CA ARG A 70 -8.16 -5.56 23.35
C ARG A 70 -7.12 -5.17 24.40
N GLY A 71 -7.51 -4.35 25.37
CA GLY A 71 -6.80 -4.21 26.66
C GLY A 71 -5.31 -3.84 26.57
N GLN A 72 -4.90 -3.07 25.57
CA GLN A 72 -3.49 -2.70 25.39
C GLN A 72 -3.04 -1.66 26.42
N SER A 73 -1.80 -1.80 26.91
CA SER A 73 -1.13 -0.77 27.72
C SER A 73 -1.03 0.55 26.94
N ALA A 74 -1.04 1.69 27.64
CA ALA A 74 -0.99 3.02 27.02
C ALA A 74 0.23 3.22 26.08
N SER A 75 1.37 2.60 26.37
CA SER A 75 2.56 2.63 25.51
C SER A 75 2.38 1.82 24.21
N ALA A 76 1.71 0.67 24.30
CA ALA A 76 1.39 -0.18 23.14
C ALA A 76 0.31 0.45 22.26
N ALA A 77 -0.65 1.15 22.86
CA ALA A 77 -1.65 1.94 22.14
C ALA A 77 -1.00 3.06 21.32
N GLY A 78 -0.03 3.78 21.90
CA GLY A 78 0.72 4.84 21.19
C GLY A 78 1.51 4.31 19.99
N ALA A 79 2.24 3.20 20.16
CA ALA A 79 2.98 2.57 19.06
C ALA A 79 2.04 2.04 17.95
N THR A 80 0.86 1.53 18.33
CA THR A 80 -0.15 1.07 17.37
C THR A 80 -0.73 2.22 16.56
N GLU A 81 -1.06 3.34 17.21
CA GLU A 81 -1.60 4.53 16.52
C GLU A 81 -0.56 5.13 15.56
N GLN A 82 0.71 5.20 15.96
CA GLN A 82 1.79 5.65 15.08
C GLN A 82 1.90 4.76 13.83
N ARG A 83 1.82 3.43 14.00
CA ARG A 83 1.85 2.50 12.88
C ARG A 83 0.62 2.63 11.97
N LEU A 84 -0.56 2.92 12.51
CA LEU A 84 -1.75 3.23 11.72
C LEU A 84 -1.56 4.51 10.89
N MET A 85 -0.96 5.56 11.48
CA MET A 85 -0.63 6.79 10.76
C MET A 85 0.35 6.55 9.61
N GLU A 86 1.37 5.71 9.82
CA GLU A 86 2.32 5.33 8.78
C GLU A 86 1.64 4.57 7.63
N LEU A 87 0.76 3.61 7.94
CA LEU A 87 0.01 2.87 6.92
C LEU A 87 -0.92 3.78 6.10
N ARG A 88 -1.60 4.74 6.75
CA ARG A 88 -2.40 5.77 6.07
C ARG A 88 -1.54 6.63 5.15
N GLY A 89 -0.35 7.02 5.61
CA GLY A 89 0.62 7.76 4.80
C GLY A 89 1.05 7.00 3.55
N ARG A 90 1.36 5.71 3.69
CA ARG A 90 1.69 4.81 2.56
C ARG A 90 0.53 4.64 1.58
N GLY A 91 -0.71 4.51 2.09
CA GLY A 91 -1.91 4.43 1.27
C GLY A 91 -2.10 5.68 0.40
N ARG A 92 -1.94 6.88 0.99
CA ARG A 92 -1.98 8.15 0.25
C ARG A 92 -0.91 8.24 -0.83
N LEU A 93 0.34 7.90 -0.48
CA LEU A 93 1.46 7.88 -1.43
C LEU A 93 1.16 6.98 -2.64
N LEU A 94 0.60 5.79 -2.40
CA LEU A 94 0.26 4.86 -3.47
C LEU A 94 -0.85 5.38 -4.38
N VAL A 95 -1.90 5.99 -3.82
CA VAL A 95 -2.98 6.61 -4.62
C VAL A 95 -2.42 7.74 -5.49
N THR A 96 -1.60 8.62 -4.92
CA THR A 96 -0.94 9.70 -5.67
C THR A 96 -0.07 9.15 -6.79
N PHE A 97 0.76 8.15 -6.48
CA PHE A 97 1.64 7.53 -7.46
C PHE A 97 0.88 6.92 -8.64
N VAL A 98 -0.17 6.14 -8.36
CA VAL A 98 -1.03 5.53 -9.39
C VAL A 98 -1.70 6.59 -10.28
N GLY A 99 -2.12 7.70 -9.68
CA GLY A 99 -2.68 8.84 -10.41
C GLY A 99 -1.66 9.51 -11.34
N LEU A 100 -0.42 9.67 -10.90
CA LEU A 100 0.65 10.31 -11.65
C LEU A 100 1.12 9.47 -12.84
N ILE A 101 1.27 8.16 -12.68
CA ILE A 101 1.64 7.25 -13.79
C ILE A 101 0.51 7.04 -14.80
N GLN A 102 -0.67 7.63 -14.54
CA GLN A 102 -1.89 7.47 -15.35
C GLN A 102 -2.15 6.00 -15.68
N MET A 103 -2.22 5.16 -14.64
CA MET A 103 -2.29 3.71 -14.79
C MET A 103 -3.44 3.30 -15.73
N ARG A 104 -3.06 2.80 -16.92
CA ARG A 104 -3.99 2.64 -18.07
C ARG A 104 -4.90 1.42 -17.98
N SER A 105 -4.57 0.44 -17.14
CA SER A 105 -5.08 -0.93 -17.31
C SER A 105 -6.46 -1.19 -16.71
N SER A 106 -7.03 -0.31 -15.89
CA SER A 106 -8.42 -0.44 -15.42
C SER A 106 -8.82 0.73 -14.53
N THR A 107 -9.77 1.55 -14.99
CA THR A 107 -10.41 2.60 -14.17
C THR A 107 -11.01 2.02 -12.88
N ASP A 108 -11.48 0.77 -12.92
CA ASP A 108 -12.01 0.06 -11.75
C ASP A 108 -10.92 -0.24 -10.71
N THR A 109 -9.71 -0.59 -11.13
CA THR A 109 -8.59 -0.86 -10.21
C THR A 109 -8.17 0.41 -9.50
N ASN A 110 -8.09 1.54 -10.20
CA ASN A 110 -7.79 2.84 -9.59
C ASN A 110 -8.87 3.22 -8.56
N ALA A 111 -10.15 3.03 -8.93
CA ALA A 111 -11.27 3.27 -8.02
C ALA A 111 -11.26 2.32 -6.81
N ARG A 112 -10.81 1.07 -6.97
CA ARG A 112 -10.68 0.11 -5.87
C ARG A 112 -9.54 0.48 -4.92
N ILE A 113 -8.38 0.90 -5.44
CA ILE A 113 -7.26 1.39 -4.64
C ILE A 113 -7.68 2.63 -3.84
N ALA A 114 -8.31 3.62 -4.48
CA ALA A 114 -8.81 4.82 -3.81
C ALA A 114 -9.87 4.50 -2.73
N ARG A 115 -10.79 3.56 -3.00
CA ARG A 115 -11.77 3.11 -1.99
C ARG A 115 -11.09 2.49 -0.76
N MET A 116 -10.07 1.65 -0.96
CA MET A 116 -9.34 1.05 0.17
C MET A 116 -8.60 2.11 1.01
N GLU A 117 -8.07 3.15 0.38
CA GLU A 117 -7.41 4.26 1.08
C GLU A 117 -8.42 5.03 1.92
N ALA A 118 -9.59 5.33 1.36
CA ALA A 118 -10.67 6.00 2.08
C ALA A 118 -11.17 5.21 3.30
N TYR A 119 -11.14 3.87 3.27
CA TYR A 119 -11.46 3.05 4.44
C TYR A 119 -10.37 3.04 5.53
N MET A 120 -9.15 3.44 5.18
CA MET A 120 -8.03 3.54 6.13
C MET A 120 -7.97 4.90 6.82
N MET A 121 -8.48 5.97 6.20
CA MET A 121 -8.60 7.30 6.83
C MET A 121 -9.55 7.24 8.03
#